data_AF-A0A967QGQ9-F1
#
_entry.id   AF-A0A967QGQ9-F1
#
_cell.length_a   1.000
_cell.length_b   1.000
_cell.length_c   1.000
_cell.angle_alpha   90.00
_cell.angle_beta   90.00
_cell.angle_gamma   90.00
#
_symmetry.space_group_name_H-M   'P 1'
#
loop_
_entity.id
_entity.type
_entity.pdbx_description
1 polymer ?
#
loop_
_entity_poly.entity_id
_entity_poly.type
_entity_poly.pdbx_seq_one_letter_code
_entity_poly.pdbx_strand_id
1 'polypeptide(L)'
;MSDERDPKQTPEEELAHADDAIIGRVFRRSLVVIALIAVAIVVGVRLTGDDAQQETAQAKDVGAIDDLVQPTAEMPVVPFVDITADAGIDFVHDNGATGDKLLPETMGGG
;
A
#
# COMPACT_ATOMS: atom_id res chain seq x y z
N MET A 1 -36.30 -78.88 -26.90
CA MET A 1 -35.38 -77.96 -26.20
C MET A 1 -34.90 -76.94 -27.20
N SER A 2 -35.60 -75.82 -27.31
CA SER A 2 -35.13 -74.63 -28.01
C SER A 2 -34.98 -73.57 -26.93
N ASP A 3 -33.74 -73.23 -26.62
CA ASP A 3 -33.40 -72.18 -25.66
C ASP A 3 -33.43 -70.86 -26.44
N GLU A 4 -34.57 -70.17 -26.36
CA GLU A 4 -34.80 -68.87 -26.99
C GLU A 4 -34.07 -67.81 -26.16
N ARG A 5 -32.80 -67.57 -26.49
CA ARG A 5 -32.05 -66.46 -25.90
C ARG A 5 -32.64 -65.15 -26.42
N ASP A 6 -33.32 -64.44 -25.53
CA ASP A 6 -33.86 -63.10 -25.71
C ASP A 6 -32.73 -62.12 -26.15
N PRO A 7 -32.81 -61.50 -27.34
CA PRO A 7 -31.71 -60.70 -27.88
C PRO A 7 -31.64 -59.27 -27.33
N LYS A 8 -32.33 -58.96 -26.22
CA LYS A 8 -32.49 -57.58 -25.74
C LYS A 8 -31.77 -57.21 -24.44
N GLN A 9 -30.86 -58.03 -23.94
CA GLN A 9 -30.01 -57.62 -22.81
C GLN A 9 -28.65 -57.15 -23.34
N THR A 10 -28.53 -55.86 -23.62
CA THR A 10 -27.23 -55.24 -23.93
C THR A 10 -26.48 -55.00 -22.62
N PRO A 11 -25.15 -55.29 -22.55
CA PRO A 11 -24.33 -55.02 -21.35
C PRO A 11 -24.33 -53.55 -20.89
N GLU A 12 -24.77 -52.63 -21.76
CA GLU A 12 -24.79 -51.20 -21.52
C GLU A 12 -25.87 -50.78 -20.50
N GLU A 13 -27.02 -51.47 -20.45
CA GLU A 13 -28.09 -51.14 -19.48
C GLU A 13 -27.72 -51.54 -18.04
N GLU A 14 -26.93 -52.60 -17.87
CA GLU A 14 -26.49 -53.09 -16.55
C GLU A 14 -25.40 -52.19 -15.93
N LEU A 15 -24.54 -51.59 -16.77
CA LEU A 15 -23.52 -50.63 -16.35
C LEU A 15 -24.13 -49.28 -15.92
N ALA A 16 -25.18 -48.82 -16.61
CA ALA A 16 -25.84 -47.54 -16.32
C ALA A 16 -26.50 -47.51 -14.91
N HIS A 17 -27.02 -48.63 -14.44
CA HIS A 17 -27.71 -48.71 -13.14
C HIS A 17 -26.77 -48.82 -11.93
N ALA A 18 -25.57 -49.37 -12.09
CA ALA A 18 -24.59 -49.49 -11.00
C ALA A 18 -23.87 -48.16 -10.70
N ASP A 19 -23.65 -47.33 -11.73
CA ASP A 19 -22.90 -46.07 -11.61
C ASP A 19 -23.65 -44.97 -10.86
N ASP A 20 -24.96 -44.83 -11.06
CA ASP A 20 -25.73 -43.69 -10.56
C ASP A 20 -25.81 -43.65 -9.01
N ALA A 21 -25.91 -44.82 -8.38
CA ALA A 21 -25.91 -44.97 -6.91
C ALA A 21 -24.51 -44.73 -6.30
N ILE A 22 -23.44 -45.02 -7.03
CA ILE A 22 -22.06 -44.79 -6.62
C ILE A 22 -21.74 -43.29 -6.74
N ILE A 23 -22.13 -42.65 -7.86
CA ILE A 23 -21.98 -41.23 -8.12
C ILE A 23 -22.66 -40.41 -7.01
N GLY A 24 -23.91 -40.73 -6.67
CA GLY A 24 -24.64 -40.05 -5.59
C GLY A 24 -23.97 -40.18 -4.23
N ARG A 25 -23.38 -41.34 -3.91
CA ARG A 25 -22.69 -41.59 -2.64
C ARG A 25 -21.34 -40.86 -2.57
N VAL A 26 -20.57 -40.86 -3.66
CA VAL A 26 -19.28 -40.15 -3.73
C VAL A 26 -19.52 -38.64 -3.68
N PHE A 27 -20.50 -38.13 -4.42
CA PHE A 27 -20.88 -36.72 -4.38
C PHE A 27 -21.27 -36.26 -2.97
N ARG A 28 -22.09 -37.05 -2.27
CA ARG A 28 -22.50 -36.76 -0.88
C ARG A 28 -21.32 -36.81 0.09
N ARG A 29 -20.38 -37.74 -0.09
CA ARG A 29 -19.14 -37.81 0.69
C ARG A 29 -18.26 -36.58 0.46
N SER A 30 -18.10 -36.14 -0.79
CA SER A 30 -17.35 -34.93 -1.12
C SER A 30 -17.97 -33.69 -0.47
N LEU A 31 -19.30 -33.57 -0.48
CA LEU A 31 -20.01 -32.48 0.17
C LEU A 31 -19.76 -32.46 1.68
N VAL A 32 -19.77 -33.63 2.33
CA VAL A 32 -19.43 -33.77 3.77
C VAL A 32 -17.99 -33.34 4.04
N VAL A 33 -17.03 -33.75 3.21
CA VAL A 33 -15.62 -33.36 3.36
C VAL A 33 -15.44 -31.85 3.22
N ILE A 34 -16.07 -31.23 2.21
CA ILE A 34 -16.04 -29.78 2.01
C ILE A 34 -16.66 -29.05 3.21
N ALA A 35 -17.79 -29.53 3.73
CA ALA A 35 -18.43 -28.97 4.90
C ALA A 35 -17.52 -29.05 6.15
N LEU A 36 -16.84 -30.18 6.36
CA LEU A 36 -15.89 -30.34 7.47
C LEU A 36 -14.70 -29.39 7.35
N ILE A 37 -14.16 -29.21 6.13
CA ILE A 37 -13.07 -28.24 5.88
C ILE A 37 -13.55 -26.82 6.16
N ALA A 38 -14.75 -26.45 5.68
CA ALA A 38 -15.31 -25.13 5.94
C ALA A 38 -15.51 -24.88 7.44
N VAL A 39 -16.02 -25.87 8.19
CA VAL A 39 -16.16 -25.78 9.65
C VAL A 39 -14.80 -25.65 10.33
N ALA A 40 -13.79 -26.43 9.92
CA ALA A 40 -12.45 -26.34 10.48
C ALA A 40 -11.80 -24.97 10.23
N ILE A 41 -11.99 -24.38 9.06
CA ILE A 41 -11.52 -23.02 8.74
C ILE A 41 -12.23 -21.99 9.62
N VAL A 42 -13.56 -22.07 9.75
CA VAL A 42 -14.34 -21.13 10.57
C VAL A 42 -13.93 -21.22 12.04
N VAL A 43 -13.77 -22.44 12.57
CA VAL A 43 -13.31 -22.67 13.94
C VAL A 43 -11.88 -22.15 14.11
N GLY A 44 -10.98 -22.44 13.17
CA GLY A 44 -9.61 -21.92 13.17
C GLY A 44 -9.58 -20.39 13.22
N VAL A 45 -10.29 -19.72 12.32
CA VAL A 45 -10.37 -18.24 12.29
C VAL A 45 -10.98 -17.68 13.58
N ARG A 46 -11.95 -18.37 14.18
CA ARG A 46 -12.55 -17.93 15.45
C ARG A 46 -11.64 -18.15 16.66
N LEU A 47 -10.76 -19.16 16.62
CA LEU A 47 -9.78 -19.43 17.67
C LEU A 47 -8.48 -18.64 17.50
N THR A 48 -8.13 -18.22 16.28
CA THR A 48 -6.94 -17.38 15.95
C THR A 48 -7.31 -15.92 15.73
N GLY A 49 -8.56 -15.53 15.96
CA GLY A 49 -8.95 -14.13 15.99
C GLY A 49 -8.34 -13.48 17.22
N ASP A 50 -7.07 -13.11 17.11
CA ASP A 50 -6.29 -12.48 18.17
C ASP A 50 -7.09 -11.31 18.75
N ASP A 51 -7.08 -11.24 20.08
CA ASP A 51 -7.37 -10.02 20.81
C ASP A 51 -6.63 -8.90 20.09
N ALA A 52 -7.39 -8.02 19.45
CA ALA A 52 -6.89 -6.71 19.09
C ALA A 52 -6.63 -6.00 20.42
N GLN A 53 -5.52 -6.39 21.05
CA GLN A 53 -4.87 -5.67 22.10
C GLN A 53 -4.62 -4.33 21.43
N GLN A 54 -5.53 -3.41 21.70
CA GLN A 54 -5.29 -2.00 21.49
C GLN A 54 -3.86 -1.83 21.98
N GLU A 55 -2.96 -1.48 21.07
CA GLU A 55 -1.70 -0.91 21.47
C GLU A 55 -2.13 0.26 22.33
N THR A 56 -2.18 0.04 23.65
CA THR A 56 -2.26 1.11 24.60
C THR A 56 -1.05 1.90 24.22
N ALA A 57 -1.27 3.01 23.53
CA ALA A 57 -0.29 4.03 23.33
C ALA A 57 0.19 4.27 24.76
N GLN A 58 1.34 3.69 25.09
CA GLN A 58 2.03 4.06 26.30
C GLN A 58 2.37 5.50 26.00
N ALA A 59 1.52 6.40 26.51
CA ALA A 59 1.86 7.78 26.67
C ALA A 59 3.13 7.71 27.51
N LYS A 60 4.26 7.74 26.81
CA LYS A 60 5.56 7.85 27.41
C LYS A 60 5.41 9.07 28.29
N ASP A 61 5.51 8.88 29.60
CA ASP A 61 5.46 9.97 30.55
C ASP A 61 6.72 10.77 30.29
N VAL A 62 6.62 11.72 29.35
CA VAL A 62 7.63 12.72 29.12
C VAL A 62 7.48 13.63 30.32
N GLY A 63 8.22 13.27 31.37
CA GLY A 63 8.31 14.08 32.57
C GLY A 63 8.55 15.55 32.21
N ALA A 64 8.14 16.44 33.10
CA ALA A 64 8.25 17.88 32.88
C ALA A 64 9.64 18.23 32.33
N ILE A 65 9.65 18.85 31.14
CA ILE A 65 10.87 19.44 30.60
C ILE A 65 11.12 20.67 31.47
N ASP A 66 12.18 20.63 32.28
CA ASP A 66 12.64 21.83 32.96
C ASP A 66 12.90 22.91 31.92
N ASP A 67 12.37 24.11 32.15
CA ASP A 67 12.65 25.24 31.27
C ASP A 67 14.16 25.42 31.21
N LEU A 68 14.71 25.26 30.00
CA LEU A 68 16.10 25.59 29.73
C LEU A 68 16.23 27.10 29.92
N VAL A 69 16.60 27.52 31.13
CA VAL A 69 17.07 28.89 31.38
C VAL A 69 18.40 29.01 30.65
N GLN A 70 18.32 29.36 29.37
CA GLN A 70 19.48 29.80 28.63
C GLN A 70 19.98 31.05 29.35
N PRO A 71 21.21 31.05 29.89
CA PRO A 71 21.80 32.31 30.33
C PRO A 71 21.74 33.23 29.12
N THR A 72 21.12 34.41 29.28
CA THR A 72 21.13 35.44 28.26
C THR A 72 22.58 35.84 28.08
N ALA A 73 23.28 35.17 27.16
CA ALA A 73 24.55 35.64 26.69
C ALA A 73 24.27 36.99 26.01
N GLU A 74 24.87 38.05 26.53
CA GLU A 74 24.85 39.34 25.85
C GLU A 74 25.51 39.13 24.49
N MET A 75 24.69 39.09 23.44
CA MET A 75 25.21 39.04 22.09
C MET A 75 25.93 40.36 21.82
N PRO A 76 27.18 40.34 21.35
CA PRO A 76 27.83 41.56 20.93
C PRO A 76 27.05 42.19 19.79
N VAL A 77 26.89 43.51 19.83
CA VAL A 77 26.28 44.26 18.73
C VAL A 77 27.24 44.22 17.54
N VAL A 78 26.84 43.52 16.48
CA VAL A 78 27.57 43.47 15.20
C VAL A 78 26.82 44.32 14.17
N PRO A 79 27.16 45.62 14.03
CA PRO A 79 26.48 46.48 13.07
C PRO A 79 26.91 46.11 11.64
N PHE A 80 25.94 46.07 10.73
CA PHE A 80 26.22 46.09 9.30
C PHE A 80 26.48 47.54 8.90
N VAL A 81 27.73 47.85 8.55
CA VAL A 81 28.16 49.19 8.13
C VAL A 81 28.54 49.13 6.65
N ASP A 82 27.92 49.99 5.86
CA ASP A 82 28.33 50.21 4.48
C ASP A 82 29.62 51.05 4.48
N ILE A 83 30.71 50.45 3.99
CA ILE A 83 32.02 51.09 3.82
C ILE A 83 32.40 51.27 2.34
N THR A 84 31.45 51.16 1.41
CA THR A 84 31.72 51.25 -0.04
C THR A 84 32.47 52.53 -0.41
N ALA A 85 31.99 53.69 0.07
CA ALA A 85 32.64 54.98 -0.13
C ALA A 85 34.04 55.05 0.50
N ASP A 86 34.17 54.64 1.77
CA ASP A 86 35.44 54.66 2.52
C ASP A 86 36.48 53.70 1.91
N ALA A 87 36.02 52.61 1.30
CA ALA A 87 36.83 51.63 0.58
C ALA A 87 37.13 52.05 -0.87
N GLY A 88 36.58 53.17 -1.35
CA GLY A 88 36.73 53.63 -2.74
C GLY A 88 36.05 52.72 -3.76
N ILE A 89 35.03 51.96 -3.35
CA ILE A 89 34.26 51.05 -4.20
C ILE A 89 33.03 51.78 -4.72
N ASP A 90 32.92 51.93 -6.04
CA ASP A 90 31.74 52.46 -6.72
C ASP A 90 31.17 51.39 -7.66
N PHE A 91 30.00 50.86 -7.31
CA PHE A 91 29.34 49.81 -8.10
C PHE A 91 28.49 50.45 -9.20
N VAL A 92 28.96 50.35 -10.44
CA VAL A 92 28.16 50.71 -11.61
C VAL A 92 27.53 49.47 -12.20
N HIS A 93 26.20 49.38 -12.16
CA HIS A 93 25.47 48.32 -12.86
C HIS A 93 25.39 48.66 -14.35
N ASP A 94 26.09 47.88 -15.17
CA ASP A 94 25.96 47.90 -16.62
C ASP A 94 25.17 46.66 -17.06
N ASN A 95 24.08 46.87 -17.81
CA ASN A 95 23.28 45.77 -18.36
C ASN A 95 23.90 45.21 -19.67
N GLY A 96 24.97 45.83 -20.18
CA GLY A 96 25.68 45.40 -21.37
C GLY A 96 24.88 45.53 -22.67
N ALA A 97 23.75 46.24 -22.67
CA ALA A 97 22.93 46.42 -23.85
C ALA A 97 23.61 47.42 -24.81
N THR A 98 24.22 46.91 -25.89
CA THR A 98 24.89 47.74 -26.90
C THR A 98 24.26 47.56 -28.28
N GLY A 99 23.87 48.65 -28.94
CA GLY A 99 23.37 48.69 -30.32
C GLY A 99 21.95 49.22 -30.48
N ASP A 100 21.57 49.59 -31.71
CA ASP A 100 20.18 49.89 -32.07
C ASP A 100 19.43 48.58 -32.34
N LYS A 101 18.41 48.32 -31.52
CA LYS A 101 17.60 47.10 -31.58
C LYS A 101 16.73 47.09 -32.84
N LEU A 102 17.17 46.38 -33.88
CA LEU A 102 16.41 46.18 -35.13
C LEU A 102 15.37 45.05 -35.05
N LEU A 103 14.94 44.63 -33.85
CA LEU A 103 13.92 43.60 -33.68
C LEU A 103 12.93 43.98 -32.56
N PRO A 104 11.61 43.75 -32.76
CA PRO A 104 10.61 44.09 -31.75
C PRO A 104 10.76 43.25 -30.47
N GLU A 105 10.55 43.89 -29.31
CA GLU A 105 10.60 43.35 -27.93
C GLU A 105 9.82 42.02 -27.71
N THR A 106 8.95 41.64 -28.63
CA THR A 106 8.12 40.43 -28.55
C THR A 106 8.86 39.13 -28.91
N MET A 107 10.06 39.20 -29.49
CA MET A 107 10.86 38.03 -29.87
C MET A 107 12.00 37.67 -28.89
N GLY A 108 11.93 38.16 -27.64
CA GLY A 108 12.93 37.89 -26.61
C GLY A 108 13.89 39.04 -26.37
N GLY A 109 14.59 38.98 -25.22
CA GLY A 109 15.49 40.03 -24.74
C GLY A 109 16.52 40.44 -25.80
N GLY A 110 16.62 41.76 -26.00
CA GLY A 110 17.73 42.36 -26.77
C GLY A 110 19.04 42.17 -26.05
#